data_AF-A0AAP0DBQ6-F1
#
_entry.id   AF-A0AAP0DBQ6-F1
#
_cell.length_a   1.000
_cell.length_b   1.000
_cell.length_c   1.000
_cell.angle_alpha   90.00
_cell.angle_beta   90.00
_cell.angle_gamma   90.00
#
_symmetry.space_group_name_H-M   'P 1'
#
loop_
_entity.id
_entity.type
_entity.pdbx_description
1 polymer ?
#
loop_
_entity_poly.entity_id
_entity_poly.type
_entity_poly.pdbx_seq_one_letter_code
_entity_poly.pdbx_strand_id
1 'polypeptide(L)'
;MHSKIEGPAAYDVLTNFEERWLKASKPHGLKKLKSSYDDSLLRIERVPDVLGVNDQPYFDDQDPEGWHVQIFRSIDSNSVKGFSKDPREAAQKNLVCGKNVMIDMSIHTAYVKAIRSAQHFIYIENQYFIGSSFNWNSYKTVGANNLIPMEIALKIASKIRARERFAVYVVIPMWPEGVPTGAATQRILFWQNKTMQMMYETIYKALVEVGLERVFSPQDYLNFFCLGNREAMSPHDNAGGESPNSGNTPQGLARKSRRFMIYVHSKGMIVDDEYVIIGSANINQRSLEGTRDTEIAMGAYQPHHTWATKVSNPRGQIYGYRMSLWAEHLGLVDDRFTQPESIECVRHVRSLSEANWKQFVADEVSEMRGHLMKYPVEVDPRGKVKSLPGYVNFPDVGGQIVGSLSLSGIQEDLTI
;
A
#
# COMPACT_ATOMS: atom_id res chain seq x y z
N MET A 1 9.76 1.41 2.28
CA MET A 1 9.61 0.23 3.18
C MET A 1 10.28 -1.00 2.57
N HIS A 2 11.05 -1.76 3.34
CA HIS A 2 11.60 -3.07 2.97
C HIS A 2 11.78 -3.92 4.22
N SER A 3 12.04 -5.23 4.10
CA SER A 3 12.30 -6.10 5.25
C SER A 3 13.45 -7.06 4.97
N LYS A 4 14.18 -7.44 6.02
CA LYS A 4 15.10 -8.59 6.05
C LYS A 4 14.40 -9.68 6.85
N ILE A 5 14.37 -10.90 6.32
CA ILE A 5 13.74 -12.05 6.97
C ILE A 5 14.85 -13.01 7.39
N GLU A 6 14.83 -13.37 8.66
CA GLU A 6 15.71 -14.38 9.26
C GLU A 6 14.85 -15.52 9.80
N GLY A 7 15.45 -16.69 10.02
CA GLY A 7 14.74 -17.88 10.47
C GLY A 7 14.09 -18.70 9.35
N PRO A 8 13.20 -19.64 9.69
CA PRO A 8 12.61 -20.59 8.74
C PRO A 8 11.91 -19.94 7.53
N ALA A 9 11.26 -18.78 7.73
CA ALA A 9 10.56 -18.06 6.66
C ALA A 9 11.49 -17.56 5.54
N ALA A 10 12.81 -17.47 5.76
CA ALA A 10 13.77 -17.16 4.71
C ALA A 10 13.82 -18.29 3.65
N TYR A 11 13.63 -19.54 4.04
CA TYR A 11 13.59 -20.69 3.12
C TYR A 11 12.30 -20.73 2.29
N ASP A 12 11.21 -20.12 2.75
CA ASP A 12 10.00 -19.95 1.94
C ASP A 12 10.25 -18.96 0.78
N VAL A 13 11.01 -17.90 1.03
CA VAL A 13 11.44 -16.94 -0.01
C VAL A 13 12.38 -17.62 -1.01
N LEU A 14 13.30 -18.44 -0.53
CA LEU A 14 14.16 -19.28 -1.39
C LEU A 14 13.31 -20.23 -2.24
N THR A 15 12.38 -20.97 -1.62
CA THR A 15 11.50 -21.92 -2.32
C THR A 15 10.77 -21.22 -3.46
N ASN A 16 10.25 -20.01 -3.22
CA ASN A 16 9.65 -19.20 -4.27
C ASN A 16 10.62 -18.90 -5.43
N PHE A 17 11.89 -18.58 -5.14
CA PHE A 17 12.90 -18.37 -6.18
C PHE A 17 13.15 -19.65 -6.98
N GLU A 18 13.34 -20.79 -6.32
CA GLU A 18 13.62 -22.07 -6.96
C GLU A 18 12.46 -22.53 -7.86
N GLU A 19 11.22 -22.44 -7.36
CA GLU A 19 10.01 -22.77 -8.12
C GLU A 19 9.90 -21.95 -9.42
N ARG A 20 10.24 -20.66 -9.36
CA ARG A 20 10.25 -19.76 -10.53
C ARG A 20 11.43 -20.05 -11.45
N TRP A 21 12.63 -20.24 -10.91
CA TRP A 21 13.81 -20.58 -11.68
C TRP A 21 13.59 -21.86 -12.48
N LEU A 22 13.07 -22.91 -11.86
CA LEU A 22 12.78 -24.19 -12.50
C LEU A 22 11.68 -24.12 -13.57
N LYS A 23 10.82 -23.09 -13.53
CA LYS A 23 9.84 -22.84 -14.58
C LYS A 23 10.46 -22.06 -15.74
N ALA A 24 11.19 -20.99 -15.45
CA ALA A 24 11.78 -20.07 -16.43
C ALA A 24 12.99 -20.67 -17.18
N SER A 25 13.81 -21.48 -16.51
CA SER A 25 15.03 -22.08 -17.06
C SER A 25 14.77 -23.28 -17.98
N LYS A 26 13.50 -23.69 -18.20
CA LYS A 26 13.17 -24.84 -19.05
C LYS A 26 13.71 -24.64 -20.47
N PRO A 27 14.48 -25.59 -21.03
CA PRO A 27 15.00 -25.47 -22.39
C PRO A 27 13.89 -25.38 -23.43
N HIS A 28 14.02 -24.42 -24.35
CA HIS A 28 13.13 -24.26 -25.51
C HIS A 28 13.84 -24.73 -26.79
N GLY A 29 13.08 -25.29 -27.73
CA GLY A 29 13.58 -25.74 -29.05
C GLY A 29 14.62 -26.87 -28.99
N LEU A 30 15.64 -26.80 -29.86
CA LEU A 30 16.70 -27.81 -30.04
C LEU A 30 17.54 -28.06 -28.77
N LYS A 31 17.47 -27.17 -27.76
CA LYS A 31 18.17 -27.32 -26.47
C LYS A 31 17.59 -28.42 -25.58
N LYS A 32 16.39 -28.96 -25.87
CA LYS A 32 15.83 -30.13 -25.16
C LYS A 32 16.64 -31.43 -25.33
N LEU A 33 17.44 -31.53 -26.39
CA LEU A 33 18.21 -32.73 -26.72
C LEU A 33 19.56 -32.82 -25.99
N LYS A 34 20.00 -31.77 -25.29
CA LYS A 34 21.24 -31.78 -24.49
C LYS A 34 20.92 -32.09 -23.02
N SER A 35 21.20 -33.32 -22.59
CA SER A 35 20.78 -33.90 -21.30
C SER A 35 21.70 -33.58 -20.12
N SER A 36 22.09 -32.33 -19.90
CA SER A 36 22.83 -31.98 -18.67
C SER A 36 22.68 -30.51 -18.33
N TYR A 37 21.64 -30.17 -17.58
CA TYR A 37 21.43 -28.84 -16.99
C TYR A 37 21.08 -28.93 -15.49
N ASP A 38 21.46 -30.03 -14.81
CA ASP A 38 21.13 -30.26 -13.40
C ASP A 38 21.96 -29.39 -12.42
N ASP A 39 22.86 -28.54 -12.93
CA ASP A 39 23.82 -27.76 -12.12
C ASP A 39 23.66 -26.23 -12.20
N SER A 40 22.59 -25.71 -12.82
CA SER A 40 22.39 -24.23 -12.88
C SER A 40 21.82 -23.62 -11.60
N LEU A 41 21.26 -24.45 -10.71
CA LEU A 41 20.74 -24.04 -9.41
C LEU A 41 21.49 -24.83 -8.34
N LEU A 42 22.30 -24.12 -7.54
CA LEU A 42 23.02 -24.72 -6.43
C LEU A 42 22.01 -25.21 -5.39
N ARG A 43 22.11 -26.49 -5.06
CA ARG A 43 21.30 -27.09 -3.99
C ARG A 43 21.95 -26.78 -2.66
N ILE A 44 21.22 -26.12 -1.76
CA ILE A 44 21.78 -25.68 -0.46
C ILE A 44 22.31 -26.87 0.35
N GLU A 45 21.70 -28.04 0.24
CA GLU A 45 22.15 -29.25 0.93
C GLU A 45 23.54 -29.73 0.48
N ARG A 46 24.05 -29.20 -0.65
CA ARG A 46 25.39 -29.47 -1.17
C ARG A 46 26.41 -28.42 -0.76
N VAL A 47 26.02 -27.37 -0.03
CA VAL A 47 26.92 -26.30 0.44
C VAL A 47 27.21 -26.53 1.93
N PRO A 48 28.40 -27.03 2.30
CA PRO A 48 28.69 -27.46 3.68
C PRO A 48 28.50 -26.39 4.75
N ASP A 49 28.69 -25.12 4.39
CA ASP A 49 28.65 -23.98 5.31
C ASP A 49 27.26 -23.33 5.44
N VAL A 50 26.25 -23.84 4.72
CA VAL A 50 24.88 -23.31 4.77
C VAL A 50 23.98 -24.32 5.49
N LEU A 51 23.44 -23.90 6.64
CA LEU A 51 22.47 -24.71 7.38
C LEU A 51 21.21 -24.94 6.55
N GLY A 52 20.66 -26.15 6.59
CA GLY A 52 19.33 -26.43 6.05
C GLY A 52 18.22 -25.92 6.95
N VAL A 53 16.99 -25.90 6.44
CA VAL A 53 15.79 -25.50 7.22
C VAL A 53 15.60 -26.34 8.49
N ASN A 54 16.00 -27.62 8.46
CA ASN A 54 15.89 -28.54 9.58
C ASN A 54 17.07 -28.43 10.58
N ASP A 55 18.14 -27.73 10.19
CA ASP A 55 19.35 -27.57 11.00
C ASP A 55 19.38 -26.25 11.77
N GLN A 56 18.37 -25.38 11.55
CA GLN A 56 18.26 -24.14 12.31
C GLN A 56 17.82 -24.42 13.75
N PRO A 57 18.49 -23.83 14.75
CA PRO A 57 18.06 -23.94 16.13
C PRO A 57 16.63 -23.38 16.27
N TYR A 58 15.75 -24.17 16.88
CA TYR A 58 14.42 -23.72 17.28
C TYR A 58 14.58 -22.48 18.17
N PHE A 59 14.01 -21.34 17.77
CA PHE A 59 13.97 -20.16 18.61
C PHE A 59 13.15 -20.48 19.86
N ASP A 60 13.62 -20.08 21.03
CA ASP A 60 12.88 -20.24 22.27
C ASP A 60 11.53 -19.50 22.14
N ASP A 61 10.41 -20.20 22.30
CA ASP A 61 9.07 -19.59 22.28
C ASP A 61 8.91 -18.53 23.39
N GLN A 62 9.82 -18.51 24.37
CA GLN A 62 9.91 -17.49 25.42
C GLN A 62 10.75 -16.26 25.05
N ASP A 63 11.38 -16.21 23.87
CA ASP A 63 12.13 -15.02 23.43
C ASP A 63 11.15 -13.85 23.19
N PRO A 64 11.21 -12.78 24.01
CA PRO A 64 10.32 -11.64 23.87
C PRO A 64 10.47 -10.91 22.52
N GLU A 65 11.65 -11.01 21.89
CA GLU A 65 11.91 -10.37 20.59
C GLU A 65 11.59 -11.29 19.40
N GLY A 66 11.11 -12.52 19.66
CA GLY A 66 10.76 -13.50 18.64
C GLY A 66 9.64 -13.05 17.69
N TRP A 67 9.67 -13.56 16.45
CA TRP A 67 8.71 -13.21 15.40
C TRP A 67 8.06 -14.46 14.81
N HIS A 68 6.75 -14.38 14.59
CA HIS A 68 6.03 -15.30 13.72
C HIS A 68 5.86 -14.65 12.35
N VAL A 69 6.39 -15.28 11.32
CA VAL A 69 6.43 -14.75 9.96
C VAL A 69 5.80 -15.75 9.00
N GLN A 70 4.99 -15.24 8.06
CA GLN A 70 4.43 -16.02 6.96
C GLN A 70 4.69 -15.33 5.62
N ILE A 71 5.11 -16.09 4.62
CA ILE A 71 5.28 -15.59 3.25
C ILE A 71 3.99 -15.78 2.46
N PHE A 72 3.62 -14.76 1.70
CA PHE A 72 2.46 -14.69 0.84
C PHE A 72 2.87 -14.32 -0.59
N ARG A 73 2.09 -14.77 -1.57
CA ARG A 73 2.34 -14.50 -3.00
C ARG A 73 1.08 -14.14 -3.76
N SER A 74 1.29 -13.47 -4.89
CA SER A 74 0.37 -13.42 -6.01
C SER A 74 1.11 -14.07 -7.17
N ILE A 75 0.82 -15.34 -7.49
CA ILE A 75 1.55 -16.06 -8.53
C ILE A 75 0.72 -17.20 -9.10
N ASP A 76 0.95 -17.58 -10.35
CA ASP A 76 0.20 -18.66 -11.00
C ASP A 76 1.09 -19.83 -11.45
N SER A 77 0.44 -20.95 -11.80
CA SER A 77 1.12 -22.15 -12.31
C SER A 77 1.87 -21.95 -13.64
N ASN A 78 1.72 -20.80 -14.31
CA ASN A 78 2.51 -20.43 -15.49
C ASN A 78 3.86 -19.80 -15.11
N SER A 79 3.98 -19.31 -13.87
CA SER A 79 5.19 -18.67 -13.37
C SER A 79 6.02 -19.57 -12.46
N VAL A 80 5.45 -20.65 -11.93
CA VAL A 80 6.14 -21.62 -11.06
C VAL A 80 6.07 -23.07 -11.55
N LYS A 81 7.03 -23.89 -11.10
CA LYS A 81 6.99 -25.35 -11.15
C LYS A 81 6.63 -25.86 -9.75
N GLY A 82 5.77 -26.87 -9.64
CA GLY A 82 5.44 -27.53 -8.36
C GLY A 82 4.00 -27.40 -7.91
N PHE A 83 3.20 -26.50 -8.51
CA PHE A 83 1.76 -26.46 -8.27
C PHE A 83 1.10 -27.76 -8.72
N SER A 84 0.32 -28.37 -7.82
CA SER A 84 -0.43 -29.57 -8.15
C SER A 84 -1.46 -29.26 -9.22
N LYS A 85 -1.66 -30.23 -10.13
CA LYS A 85 -2.72 -30.15 -11.14
C LYS A 85 -4.03 -30.76 -10.66
N ASP A 86 -4.05 -31.48 -9.53
CA ASP A 86 -5.28 -31.97 -8.91
C ASP A 86 -5.97 -30.80 -8.18
N PRO A 87 -7.20 -30.40 -8.56
CA PRO A 87 -7.95 -29.35 -7.90
C PRO A 87 -8.13 -29.56 -6.38
N ARG A 88 -8.18 -30.81 -5.91
CA ARG A 88 -8.34 -31.12 -4.47
C ARG A 88 -7.08 -30.79 -3.68
N GLU A 89 -5.91 -31.18 -4.21
CA GLU A 89 -4.62 -30.83 -3.59
C GLU A 89 -4.34 -29.32 -3.68
N ALA A 90 -4.73 -28.70 -4.80
CA ALA A 90 -4.63 -27.25 -4.96
C ALA A 90 -5.47 -26.51 -3.90
N ALA A 91 -6.71 -26.94 -3.67
CA ALA A 91 -7.58 -26.36 -2.64
C ALA A 91 -7.03 -26.55 -1.21
N GLN A 92 -6.42 -27.70 -0.90
CA GLN A 92 -5.76 -27.93 0.40
C GLN A 92 -4.59 -26.96 0.65
N LYS A 93 -3.95 -26.47 -0.41
CA LYS A 93 -2.90 -25.45 -0.36
C LYS A 93 -3.44 -24.01 -0.51
N ASN A 94 -4.76 -23.82 -0.41
CA ASN A 94 -5.44 -22.55 -0.62
C ASN A 94 -5.21 -21.91 -2.01
N LEU A 95 -4.92 -22.73 -3.03
CA LEU A 95 -4.83 -22.25 -4.42
C LEU A 95 -6.24 -22.16 -5.03
N VAL A 96 -6.46 -21.09 -5.79
CA VAL A 96 -7.68 -20.88 -6.56
C VAL A 96 -7.54 -21.56 -7.93
N CYS A 97 -8.56 -22.31 -8.34
CA CYS A 97 -8.62 -22.95 -9.66
C CYS A 97 -9.23 -21.98 -10.68
N GLY A 98 -8.40 -21.39 -11.54
CA GLY A 98 -8.84 -20.66 -12.72
C GLY A 98 -9.04 -21.57 -13.94
N LYS A 99 -9.37 -20.98 -15.10
CA LYS A 99 -9.48 -21.73 -16.36
C LYS A 99 -8.10 -22.24 -16.80
N ASN A 100 -7.81 -23.51 -16.53
CA ASN A 100 -6.55 -24.19 -16.82
C ASN A 100 -5.32 -23.62 -16.10
N VAL A 101 -5.50 -22.91 -14.99
CA VAL A 101 -4.41 -22.30 -14.22
C VAL A 101 -4.68 -22.42 -12.72
N MET A 102 -3.69 -22.82 -11.94
CA MET A 102 -3.73 -22.73 -10.47
C MET A 102 -3.12 -21.41 -10.03
N ILE A 103 -3.77 -20.73 -9.11
CA ILE A 103 -3.48 -19.34 -8.74
C ILE A 103 -3.28 -19.28 -7.22
N ASP A 104 -2.14 -18.75 -6.79
CA ASP A 104 -1.90 -18.33 -5.42
C ASP A 104 -2.29 -16.84 -5.30
N MET A 105 -3.29 -16.57 -4.48
CA MET A 105 -3.78 -15.22 -4.14
C MET A 105 -3.64 -14.95 -2.64
N SER A 106 -2.63 -15.55 -2.01
CA SER A 106 -2.44 -15.49 -0.57
C SER A 106 -2.12 -14.08 -0.07
N ILE A 107 -1.53 -13.20 -0.89
CA ILE A 107 -1.37 -11.77 -0.52
C ILE A 107 -2.73 -11.09 -0.31
N HIS A 108 -3.63 -11.20 -1.30
CA HIS A 108 -4.98 -10.63 -1.17
C HIS A 108 -5.70 -11.20 0.06
N THR A 109 -5.62 -12.52 0.24
CA THR A 109 -6.23 -13.20 1.39
C THR A 109 -5.66 -12.71 2.72
N ALA A 110 -4.34 -12.49 2.80
CA ALA A 110 -3.66 -11.98 3.99
C ALA A 110 -4.11 -10.55 4.33
N TYR A 111 -4.17 -9.66 3.34
CA TYR A 111 -4.71 -8.31 3.53
C TYR A 111 -6.16 -8.35 4.03
N VAL A 112 -7.04 -9.14 3.41
CA VAL A 112 -8.45 -9.28 3.84
C VAL A 112 -8.55 -9.77 5.28
N LYS A 113 -7.79 -10.81 5.65
CA LYS A 113 -7.78 -11.35 7.02
C LYS A 113 -7.28 -10.33 8.04
N ALA A 114 -6.21 -9.61 7.72
CA ALA A 114 -5.67 -8.58 8.60
C ALA A 114 -6.67 -7.42 8.80
N ILE A 115 -7.29 -6.93 7.73
CA ILE A 115 -8.33 -5.89 7.81
C ILE A 115 -9.53 -6.35 8.64
N ARG A 116 -10.01 -7.59 8.42
CA ARG A 116 -11.14 -8.14 9.18
C ARG A 116 -10.82 -8.34 10.66
N SER A 117 -9.56 -8.62 11.00
CA SER A 117 -9.12 -8.82 12.38
C SER A 117 -8.86 -7.51 13.11
N ALA A 118 -8.62 -6.42 12.38
CA ALA A 118 -8.33 -5.09 12.96
C ALA A 118 -9.40 -4.61 13.95
N GLN A 119 -8.96 -4.09 15.08
CA GLN A 119 -9.77 -3.64 16.20
C GLN A 119 -9.66 -2.14 16.49
N HIS A 120 -8.50 -1.53 16.27
CA HIS A 120 -8.19 -0.15 16.66
C HIS A 120 -7.89 0.73 15.44
N PHE A 121 -6.89 0.37 14.64
CA PHE A 121 -6.53 1.17 13.47
C PHE A 121 -5.78 0.39 12.39
N ILE A 122 -5.75 0.97 11.19
CA ILE A 122 -4.95 0.48 10.07
C ILE A 122 -4.14 1.65 9.50
N TYR A 123 -2.84 1.45 9.29
CA TYR A 123 -1.95 2.38 8.60
C TYR A 123 -1.42 1.72 7.33
N ILE A 124 -1.60 2.35 6.17
CA ILE A 124 -1.20 1.82 4.86
C ILE A 124 -0.30 2.83 4.17
N GLU A 125 0.82 2.36 3.62
CA GLU A 125 1.55 3.08 2.57
C GLU A 125 1.55 2.24 1.31
N ASN A 126 1.00 2.76 0.22
CA ASN A 126 0.94 2.03 -1.04
C ASN A 126 1.11 2.94 -2.26
N GLN A 127 1.74 2.45 -3.32
CA GLN A 127 1.88 3.20 -4.58
C GLN A 127 0.53 3.36 -5.31
N TYR A 128 -0.36 2.39 -5.20
CA TYR A 128 -1.69 2.44 -5.78
C TYR A 128 -2.74 2.12 -4.74
N PHE A 129 -3.93 2.70 -4.89
CA PHE A 129 -5.09 2.39 -4.05
C PHE A 129 -6.36 2.37 -4.91
N ILE A 130 -6.57 1.25 -5.59
CA ILE A 130 -7.66 1.02 -6.55
C ILE A 130 -8.26 -0.36 -6.30
N GLY A 131 -9.58 -0.44 -6.26
CA GLY A 131 -10.23 -1.74 -6.17
C GLY A 131 -11.70 -1.68 -5.83
N SER A 132 -12.27 -2.88 -5.71
CA SER A 132 -13.67 -3.12 -5.42
C SER A 132 -14.62 -2.42 -6.40
N SER A 133 -14.28 -2.47 -7.71
CA SER A 133 -15.05 -1.76 -8.74
C SER A 133 -16.50 -2.19 -8.81
N PHE A 134 -16.82 -3.42 -8.45
CA PHE A 134 -18.19 -3.94 -8.36
C PHE A 134 -19.11 -3.07 -7.46
N ASN A 135 -18.54 -2.29 -6.53
CA ASN A 135 -19.27 -1.38 -5.66
C ASN A 135 -19.13 0.11 -6.02
N TRP A 136 -18.44 0.45 -7.12
CA TRP A 136 -18.40 1.83 -7.61
C TRP A 136 -19.77 2.27 -8.15
N ASN A 137 -20.07 3.56 -8.12
CA ASN A 137 -21.33 4.11 -8.63
C ASN A 137 -21.51 3.93 -10.16
N SER A 138 -20.41 3.80 -10.89
CA SER A 138 -20.33 3.51 -12.32
C SER A 138 -19.08 2.67 -12.61
N TYR A 139 -18.95 2.11 -13.81
CA TYR A 139 -17.81 1.25 -14.22
C TYR A 139 -17.65 -0.03 -13.37
N LYS A 140 -18.78 -0.62 -12.94
CA LYS A 140 -18.77 -1.81 -12.08
C LYS A 140 -18.11 -3.04 -12.69
N THR A 141 -18.12 -3.12 -14.02
CA THR A 141 -17.64 -4.26 -14.80
C THR A 141 -16.18 -4.13 -15.28
N VAL A 142 -15.46 -3.08 -14.85
CA VAL A 142 -14.07 -2.83 -15.29
C VAL A 142 -13.08 -3.91 -14.81
N GLY A 143 -13.46 -4.72 -13.80
CA GLY A 143 -12.68 -5.88 -13.37
C GLY A 143 -11.69 -5.64 -12.24
N ALA A 144 -11.70 -4.46 -11.58
CA ALA A 144 -10.89 -4.20 -10.39
C ALA A 144 -11.52 -4.84 -9.13
N ASN A 145 -11.59 -6.18 -9.12
CA ASN A 145 -12.38 -6.97 -8.19
C ASN A 145 -11.69 -7.26 -6.84
N ASN A 146 -10.45 -6.81 -6.61
CA ASN A 146 -9.81 -6.94 -5.31
C ASN A 146 -10.68 -6.32 -4.20
N LEU A 147 -10.66 -6.91 -3.00
CA LEU A 147 -11.60 -6.61 -1.93
C LEU A 147 -11.09 -5.53 -0.97
N ILE A 148 -9.84 -5.10 -1.11
CA ILE A 148 -9.13 -4.35 -0.07
C ILE A 148 -9.84 -3.03 0.28
N PRO A 149 -10.21 -2.16 -0.69
CA PRO A 149 -10.95 -0.94 -0.36
C PRO A 149 -12.30 -1.18 0.30
N MET A 150 -13.06 -2.19 -0.17
CA MET A 150 -14.39 -2.48 0.38
C MET A 150 -14.31 -3.09 1.78
N GLU A 151 -13.36 -3.99 2.05
CA GLU A 151 -13.15 -4.55 3.39
C GLU A 151 -12.79 -3.47 4.41
N ILE A 152 -11.96 -2.49 4.02
CA ILE A 152 -11.65 -1.33 4.87
C ILE A 152 -12.91 -0.51 5.16
N ALA A 153 -13.69 -0.17 4.12
CA ALA A 153 -14.91 0.62 4.28
C ALA A 153 -15.95 -0.10 5.15
N LEU A 154 -16.11 -1.41 4.98
CA LEU A 154 -17.01 -2.25 5.77
C LEU A 154 -16.52 -2.42 7.21
N LYS A 155 -15.20 -2.55 7.43
CA LYS A 155 -14.61 -2.57 8.78
C LYS A 155 -14.93 -1.28 9.52
N ILE A 156 -14.68 -0.12 8.91
CA ILE A 156 -15.03 1.18 9.50
C ILE A 156 -16.54 1.26 9.77
N ALA A 157 -17.38 0.91 8.79
CA ALA A 157 -18.83 0.93 8.96
C ALA A 157 -19.29 0.02 10.12
N SER A 158 -18.68 -1.15 10.29
CA SER A 158 -18.99 -2.06 11.40
C SER A 158 -18.63 -1.45 12.76
N LYS A 159 -17.48 -0.78 12.87
CA LYS A 159 -17.03 -0.10 14.10
C LYS A 159 -17.93 1.09 14.44
N ILE A 160 -18.35 1.88 13.44
CA ILE A 160 -19.34 2.94 13.60
C ILE A 160 -20.67 2.39 14.14
N ARG A 161 -21.18 1.30 13.57
CA ARG A 161 -22.43 0.67 14.01
C ARG A 161 -22.33 0.14 15.45
N ALA A 162 -21.17 -0.37 15.82
CA ALA A 162 -20.85 -0.81 17.17
C ALA A 162 -20.56 0.36 18.14
N ARG A 163 -20.49 1.61 17.66
CA ARG A 163 -20.06 2.80 18.41
C ARG A 163 -18.65 2.66 19.00
N GLU A 164 -17.80 1.91 18.32
CA GLU A 164 -16.39 1.72 18.66
C GLU A 164 -15.52 2.66 17.84
N ARG A 165 -14.47 3.21 18.48
CA ARG A 165 -13.48 4.03 17.78
C ARG A 165 -12.64 3.15 16.85
N PHE A 166 -12.40 3.64 15.64
CA PHE A 166 -11.53 3.01 14.67
C PHE A 166 -11.00 4.07 13.69
N ALA A 167 -9.76 3.92 13.23
CA ALA A 167 -9.18 4.85 12.27
C ALA A 167 -8.38 4.15 11.18
N VAL A 168 -8.39 4.71 9.97
CA VAL A 168 -7.61 4.23 8.84
C VAL A 168 -6.88 5.39 8.20
N TYR A 169 -5.58 5.20 8.02
CA TYR A 169 -4.64 6.15 7.46
C TYR A 169 -4.05 5.55 6.19
N VAL A 170 -4.21 6.22 5.05
CA VAL A 170 -3.71 5.75 3.76
C VAL A 170 -2.77 6.79 3.17
N VAL A 171 -1.51 6.45 3.00
CA VAL A 171 -0.49 7.29 2.34
C VAL A 171 -0.22 6.73 0.96
N ILE A 172 -0.45 7.55 -0.06
CA ILE A 172 -0.30 7.23 -1.48
C ILE A 172 0.51 8.33 -2.17
N PRO A 173 1.15 8.08 -3.33
CA PRO A 173 1.87 9.14 -4.02
C PRO A 173 0.89 10.21 -4.49
N MET A 174 1.36 11.46 -4.64
CA MET A 174 0.50 12.56 -5.09
C MET A 174 -0.14 12.22 -6.45
N TRP A 175 0.65 11.64 -7.35
CA TRP A 175 0.22 10.95 -8.58
C TRP A 175 1.12 9.72 -8.80
N PRO A 176 0.66 8.69 -9.50
CA PRO A 176 1.50 7.52 -9.83
C PRO A 176 2.64 7.91 -10.78
N GLU A 177 3.74 7.16 -10.74
CA GLU A 177 4.91 7.40 -11.60
C GLU A 177 4.53 7.57 -13.07
N GLY A 178 5.10 8.60 -13.69
CA GLY A 178 4.79 9.02 -15.04
C GLY A 178 4.43 10.50 -15.13
N VAL A 179 4.00 10.93 -16.32
CA VAL A 179 3.59 12.31 -16.56
C VAL A 179 2.16 12.52 -16.01
N PRO A 180 1.92 13.48 -15.10
CA PRO A 180 0.62 13.70 -14.47
C PRO A 180 -0.52 13.99 -15.46
N THR A 181 -0.21 14.67 -16.56
CA THR A 181 -1.15 14.98 -17.64
C THR A 181 -1.35 13.82 -18.62
N GLY A 182 -0.55 12.76 -18.51
CA GLY A 182 -0.62 11.60 -19.39
C GLY A 182 -1.91 10.80 -19.20
N ALA A 183 -2.42 10.23 -20.29
CA ALA A 183 -3.71 9.53 -20.29
C ALA A 183 -3.76 8.33 -19.32
N ALA A 184 -2.67 7.56 -19.20
CA ALA A 184 -2.59 6.44 -18.26
C ALA A 184 -2.66 6.93 -16.81
N THR A 185 -1.85 7.93 -16.44
CA THR A 185 -1.85 8.55 -15.10
C THR A 185 -3.21 9.11 -14.74
N GLN A 186 -3.82 9.88 -15.65
CA GLN A 186 -5.14 10.47 -15.46
C GLN A 186 -6.24 9.41 -15.26
N ARG A 187 -6.12 8.27 -15.93
CA ARG A 187 -7.06 7.16 -15.77
C ARG A 187 -6.87 6.43 -14.44
N ILE A 188 -5.63 6.20 -14.01
CA ILE A 188 -5.34 5.61 -12.69
C ILE A 188 -5.91 6.51 -11.58
N LEU A 189 -5.70 7.83 -11.66
CA LEU A 189 -6.24 8.80 -10.71
C LEU A 189 -7.78 8.80 -10.70
N PHE A 190 -8.40 8.60 -11.87
CA PHE A 190 -9.85 8.47 -11.98
C PHE A 190 -10.38 7.22 -11.24
N TRP A 191 -9.73 6.07 -11.40
CA TRP A 191 -10.09 4.85 -10.67
C TRP A 191 -9.85 4.97 -9.17
N GLN A 192 -8.78 5.64 -8.78
CA GLN A 192 -8.52 5.95 -7.37
C GLN A 192 -9.63 6.84 -6.80
N ASN A 193 -10.05 7.89 -7.53
CA ASN A 193 -11.17 8.74 -7.12
C ASN A 193 -12.48 7.95 -6.96
N LYS A 194 -12.81 7.04 -7.88
CA LYS A 194 -13.98 6.16 -7.76
C LYS A 194 -13.90 5.25 -6.54
N THR A 195 -12.72 4.74 -6.24
CA THR A 195 -12.46 3.93 -5.05
C THR A 195 -12.67 4.74 -3.77
N MET A 196 -12.07 5.94 -3.67
CA MET A 196 -12.27 6.84 -2.54
C MET A 196 -13.75 7.20 -2.35
N GLN A 197 -14.44 7.56 -3.44
CA GLN A 197 -15.87 7.91 -3.41
C GLN A 197 -16.72 6.79 -2.83
N MET A 198 -16.51 5.55 -3.28
CA MET A 198 -17.22 4.37 -2.79
C MET A 198 -16.99 4.13 -1.29
N MET A 199 -15.76 4.29 -0.81
CA MET A 199 -15.43 4.11 0.60
C MET A 199 -16.09 5.18 1.47
N TYR A 200 -15.96 6.46 1.11
CA TYR A 200 -16.54 7.55 1.89
C TYR A 200 -18.06 7.54 1.90
N GLU A 201 -18.73 7.16 0.80
CA GLU A 201 -20.18 6.95 0.78
C GLU A 201 -20.62 5.83 1.72
N THR A 202 -19.85 4.73 1.78
CA THR A 202 -20.14 3.59 2.67
C THR A 202 -20.03 4.01 4.14
N ILE A 203 -18.99 4.77 4.49
CA ILE A 203 -18.77 5.30 5.84
C ILE A 203 -19.87 6.31 6.21
N TYR A 204 -20.21 7.23 5.31
CA TYR A 204 -21.28 8.20 5.55
C TYR A 204 -22.63 7.53 5.79
N LYS A 205 -22.99 6.50 5.01
CA LYS A 205 -24.21 5.72 5.23
C LYS A 205 -24.24 5.11 6.64
N ALA A 206 -23.12 4.53 7.09
CA ALA A 206 -23.03 3.97 8.43
C ALA A 206 -23.22 5.04 9.53
N LEU A 207 -22.69 6.25 9.34
CA LEU A 207 -22.92 7.37 10.28
C LEU A 207 -24.40 7.76 10.37
N VAL A 208 -25.07 7.85 9.22
CA VAL A 208 -26.52 8.18 9.15
C VAL A 208 -27.36 7.09 9.83
N GLU A 209 -27.03 5.81 9.60
CA GLU A 209 -27.75 4.67 10.19
C GLU A 209 -27.79 4.70 11.72
N VAL A 210 -26.78 5.27 12.37
CA VAL A 210 -26.70 5.37 13.84
C VAL A 210 -26.89 6.79 14.40
N GLY A 211 -27.23 7.76 13.54
CA GLY A 211 -27.49 9.16 13.92
C GLY A 211 -26.25 9.94 14.37
N LEU A 212 -25.08 9.63 13.80
CA LEU A 212 -23.80 10.25 14.14
C LEU A 212 -23.26 11.20 13.06
N GLU A 213 -23.98 11.41 11.96
CA GLU A 213 -23.57 12.22 10.81
C GLU A 213 -23.43 13.73 11.11
N ARG A 214 -24.01 14.19 12.23
CA ARG A 214 -23.84 15.56 12.74
C ARG A 214 -22.72 15.71 13.77
N VAL A 215 -22.20 14.59 14.27
CA VAL A 215 -21.19 14.55 15.34
C VAL A 215 -19.81 14.24 14.76
N PHE A 216 -19.75 13.30 13.82
CA PHE A 216 -18.53 12.88 13.16
C PHE A 216 -18.61 13.07 11.65
N SER A 217 -17.45 13.30 11.05
CA SER A 217 -17.28 13.29 9.60
C SER A 217 -16.68 11.95 9.14
N PRO A 218 -16.84 11.54 7.87
CA PRO A 218 -16.12 10.37 7.35
C PRO A 218 -14.59 10.46 7.52
N GLN A 219 -14.02 11.67 7.48
CA GLN A 219 -12.59 11.92 7.72
C GLN A 219 -12.17 11.79 9.19
N ASP A 220 -13.10 11.58 10.12
CA ASP A 220 -12.77 11.18 11.50
C ASP A 220 -12.52 9.65 11.63
N TYR A 221 -12.63 8.91 10.51
CA TYR A 221 -12.40 7.46 10.43
C TYR A 221 -11.48 7.05 9.27
N LEU A 222 -11.54 7.68 8.10
CA LEU A 222 -10.70 7.37 6.94
C LEU A 222 -10.00 8.63 6.42
N ASN A 223 -8.68 8.60 6.31
CA ASN A 223 -7.91 9.71 5.76
C ASN A 223 -6.92 9.24 4.70
N PHE A 224 -6.87 9.98 3.59
CA PHE A 224 -5.87 9.82 2.54
C PHE A 224 -4.86 10.97 2.60
N PHE A 225 -3.59 10.62 2.45
CA PHE A 225 -2.45 11.52 2.48
C PHE A 225 -1.52 11.25 1.30
N CYS A 226 -0.68 12.22 0.99
CA CYS A 226 0.50 12.04 0.14
C CYS A 226 1.72 12.70 0.79
N LEU A 227 2.91 12.42 0.25
CA LEU A 227 4.15 13.00 0.74
C LEU A 227 4.70 14.07 -0.21
N GLY A 228 5.32 15.10 0.35
CA GLY A 228 5.94 16.18 -0.40
C GLY A 228 7.07 16.83 0.39
N ASN A 229 8.01 17.40 -0.34
CA ASN A 229 9.05 18.23 0.25
C ASN A 229 9.10 19.59 -0.42
N ARG A 230 9.57 20.57 0.34
CA ARG A 230 9.88 21.91 -0.15
C ARG A 230 11.09 22.44 0.60
N GLU A 231 12.11 22.84 -0.16
CA GLU A 231 13.41 23.21 0.38
C GLU A 231 13.71 24.67 0.07
N ALA A 232 14.15 25.43 1.06
CA ALA A 232 14.64 26.79 0.86
C ALA A 232 15.87 26.80 -0.06
N MET A 233 16.21 27.97 -0.61
CA MET A 233 17.47 28.14 -1.34
C MET A 233 18.64 28.09 -0.36
N SER A 234 19.61 27.23 -0.65
CA SER A 234 20.91 27.20 0.01
C SER A 234 21.89 28.14 -0.70
N PRO A 235 22.86 28.76 0.01
CA PRO A 235 23.95 29.52 -0.61
C PRO A 235 24.74 28.72 -1.68
N HIS A 236 24.68 27.38 -1.62
CA HIS A 236 25.36 26.48 -2.55
C HIS A 236 24.56 26.18 -3.84
N ASP A 237 23.28 26.57 -3.94
CA ASP A 237 22.42 26.24 -5.08
C ASP A 237 22.70 27.09 -6.33
N ASN A 238 23.45 28.19 -6.20
CA ASN A 238 23.74 29.15 -7.27
C ASN A 238 24.72 28.65 -8.35
N ALA A 239 25.16 27.38 -8.32
CA ALA A 239 26.16 26.84 -9.24
C ALA A 239 25.58 26.24 -10.54
N GLY A 240 24.26 26.08 -10.66
CA GLY A 240 23.60 25.54 -11.86
C GLY A 240 23.05 26.65 -12.75
N GLY A 241 23.72 26.95 -13.87
CA GLY A 241 23.27 27.94 -14.85
C GLY A 241 21.83 27.69 -15.31
N GLU A 242 20.91 28.60 -14.97
CA GLU A 242 19.54 28.54 -15.44
C GLU A 242 19.49 28.79 -16.95
N SER A 243 18.87 27.88 -17.71
CA SER A 243 18.49 28.16 -19.08
C SER A 243 17.30 29.15 -19.08
N PRO A 244 17.41 30.31 -19.74
CA PRO A 244 16.40 31.38 -19.70
C PRO A 244 15.02 30.99 -20.25
N ASN A 245 14.89 29.83 -20.93
CA ASN A 245 13.64 29.35 -21.52
C ASN A 245 12.87 28.33 -20.66
N SER A 246 13.30 28.04 -19.44
CA SER A 246 12.70 26.97 -18.61
C SER A 246 11.46 27.40 -17.82
N GLY A 247 11.19 28.70 -17.66
CA GLY A 247 10.29 29.26 -16.64
C GLY A 247 8.83 28.78 -16.64
N ASN A 248 8.29 28.31 -17.78
CA ASN A 248 6.89 27.84 -17.88
C ASN A 248 6.75 26.32 -18.10
N THR A 249 7.84 25.56 -18.08
CA THR A 249 7.79 24.09 -18.12
C THR A 249 7.47 23.53 -16.73
N PRO A 250 6.86 22.32 -16.62
CA PRO A 250 6.68 21.66 -15.33
C PRO A 250 7.96 21.59 -14.49
N GLN A 251 9.10 21.31 -15.14
CA GLN A 251 10.41 21.23 -14.50
C GLN A 251 10.89 22.59 -14.00
N GLY A 252 10.70 23.66 -14.79
CA GLY A 252 11.06 25.02 -14.39
C GLY A 252 10.18 25.54 -13.26
N LEU A 253 8.87 25.26 -13.31
CA LEU A 253 7.94 25.63 -12.24
C LEU A 253 8.27 24.92 -10.94
N ALA A 254 8.52 23.61 -10.96
CA ALA A 254 8.90 22.84 -9.77
C ALA A 254 10.24 23.31 -9.17
N ARG A 255 11.22 23.67 -10.02
CA ARG A 255 12.50 24.26 -9.57
C ARG A 255 12.28 25.63 -8.92
N LYS A 256 11.47 26.49 -9.53
CA LYS A 256 11.14 27.83 -9.03
C LYS A 256 10.37 27.78 -7.70
N SER A 257 9.38 26.91 -7.61
CA SER A 257 8.58 26.71 -6.39
C SER A 257 9.33 25.92 -5.31
N ARG A 258 10.45 25.28 -5.69
CA ARG A 258 11.34 24.46 -4.86
C ARG A 258 10.62 23.32 -4.16
N ARG A 259 9.57 22.77 -4.79
CA ARG A 259 8.74 21.72 -4.21
C ARG A 259 8.57 20.55 -5.17
N PHE A 260 8.45 19.35 -4.62
CA PHE A 260 8.04 18.19 -5.36
C PHE A 260 7.46 17.12 -4.43
N MET A 261 6.74 16.14 -4.98
CA MET A 261 6.29 15.01 -4.18
C MET A 261 7.49 14.18 -3.70
N ILE A 262 7.40 13.65 -2.49
CA ILE A 262 8.21 12.49 -2.11
C ILE A 262 7.42 11.28 -2.60
N TYR A 263 8.02 10.48 -3.49
CA TYR A 263 7.29 9.41 -4.15
C TYR A 263 7.09 8.21 -3.23
N VAL A 264 5.83 7.90 -2.94
CA VAL A 264 5.45 6.74 -2.11
C VAL A 264 5.48 5.49 -2.98
N HIS A 265 6.60 4.78 -2.96
CA HIS A 265 6.75 3.48 -3.61
C HIS A 265 6.56 2.30 -2.63
N SER A 266 6.24 2.58 -1.37
CA SER A 266 5.91 1.57 -0.35
C SER A 266 4.77 0.65 -0.80
N LYS A 267 4.74 -0.58 -0.26
CA LYS A 267 3.60 -1.48 -0.30
C LYS A 267 3.52 -2.22 1.03
N GLY A 268 2.90 -1.57 2.01
CA GLY A 268 2.78 -2.14 3.34
C GLY A 268 1.54 -1.69 4.09
N MET A 269 1.21 -2.46 5.12
CA MET A 269 0.08 -2.23 6.01
C MET A 269 0.47 -2.61 7.44
N ILE A 270 0.19 -1.74 8.39
CA ILE A 270 0.32 -1.98 9.84
C ILE A 270 -1.10 -2.02 10.42
N VAL A 271 -1.37 -3.02 11.24
CA VAL A 271 -2.65 -3.22 11.91
C VAL A 271 -2.41 -3.26 13.42
N ASP A 272 -3.10 -2.36 14.13
CA ASP A 272 -3.17 -2.32 15.59
C ASP A 272 -1.82 -2.28 16.33
N ASP A 273 -0.76 -1.83 15.66
CA ASP A 273 0.64 -1.85 16.14
C ASP A 273 1.18 -3.27 16.51
N GLU A 274 0.48 -4.34 16.13
CA GLU A 274 0.87 -5.74 16.43
C GLU A 274 1.12 -6.61 15.20
N TYR A 275 0.59 -6.24 14.02
CA TYR A 275 0.77 -7.01 12.79
C TYR A 275 1.18 -6.11 11.63
N VAL A 276 2.10 -6.59 10.80
CA VAL A 276 2.57 -5.86 9.62
C VAL A 276 2.57 -6.76 8.39
N ILE A 277 2.22 -6.19 7.23
CA ILE A 277 2.47 -6.76 5.90
C ILE A 277 3.43 -5.84 5.15
N ILE A 278 4.49 -6.40 4.58
CA ILE A 278 5.45 -5.67 3.73
C ILE A 278 5.76 -6.53 2.50
N GLY A 279 5.71 -5.94 1.30
CA GLY A 279 6.01 -6.69 0.09
C GLY A 279 6.13 -5.84 -1.16
N SER A 280 5.88 -6.46 -2.31
CA SER A 280 5.88 -5.82 -3.62
C SER A 280 4.49 -5.47 -4.14
N ALA A 281 3.44 -6.10 -3.61
CA ALA A 281 2.08 -6.00 -4.13
C ALA A 281 1.40 -4.65 -3.83
N ASN A 282 1.03 -3.95 -4.90
CA ASN A 282 0.23 -2.74 -4.79
C ASN A 282 -1.24 -3.05 -4.47
N ILE A 283 -1.99 -2.08 -3.94
CA ILE A 283 -3.45 -2.21 -3.81
C ILE A 283 -4.08 -1.82 -5.14
N ASN A 284 -4.03 -2.76 -6.09
CA ASN A 284 -4.68 -2.70 -7.40
C ASN A 284 -4.97 -4.12 -7.90
N GLN A 285 -5.69 -4.27 -9.02
CA GLN A 285 -6.00 -5.59 -9.56
C GLN A 285 -4.75 -6.30 -10.07
N ARG A 286 -3.83 -5.56 -10.71
CA ARG A 286 -2.56 -6.06 -11.24
C ARG A 286 -1.75 -6.87 -10.23
N SER A 287 -1.61 -6.39 -9.00
CA SER A 287 -0.81 -7.05 -7.96
C SER A 287 -1.60 -8.07 -7.14
N LEU A 288 -2.94 -7.95 -7.03
CA LEU A 288 -3.75 -8.76 -6.10
C LEU A 288 -4.55 -9.90 -6.74
N GLU A 289 -4.59 -10.00 -8.08
CA GLU A 289 -5.33 -11.06 -8.78
C GLU A 289 -4.60 -12.41 -8.82
N GLY A 290 -3.27 -12.43 -8.73
CA GLY A 290 -2.46 -13.65 -8.81
C GLY A 290 -2.15 -14.14 -10.24
N THR A 291 -2.96 -13.78 -11.23
CA THR A 291 -2.74 -14.13 -12.66
C THR A 291 -2.15 -13.02 -13.52
N ARG A 292 -1.90 -11.84 -12.94
CA ARG A 292 -1.32 -10.67 -13.64
C ARG A 292 0.17 -10.56 -13.31
N ASP A 293 0.55 -9.66 -12.41
CA ASP A 293 1.93 -9.53 -11.99
C ASP A 293 2.23 -10.54 -10.89
N THR A 294 3.45 -11.08 -10.90
CA THR A 294 3.92 -11.98 -9.83
C THR A 294 4.45 -11.16 -8.66
N GLU A 295 3.89 -11.34 -7.47
CA GLU A 295 4.23 -10.56 -6.27
C GLU A 295 4.61 -11.45 -5.10
N ILE A 296 5.35 -10.88 -4.14
CA ILE A 296 5.69 -11.51 -2.87
C ILE A 296 5.52 -10.52 -1.71
N ALA A 297 5.06 -11.01 -0.57
CA ALA A 297 4.98 -10.25 0.67
C ALA A 297 5.27 -11.14 1.87
N MET A 298 5.71 -10.55 2.96
CA MET A 298 5.70 -11.17 4.29
C MET A 298 4.60 -10.52 5.12
N GLY A 299 3.99 -11.31 6.00
CA GLY A 299 3.27 -10.78 7.14
C GLY A 299 3.83 -11.34 8.43
N ALA A 300 3.89 -10.50 9.45
CA ALA A 300 4.59 -10.84 10.69
C ALA A 300 3.99 -10.15 11.91
N TYR A 301 4.14 -10.80 13.06
CA TYR A 301 3.86 -10.24 14.38
C TYR A 301 4.85 -10.78 15.41
N GLN A 302 4.97 -10.08 16.54
CA GLN A 302 5.73 -10.53 17.70
C GLN A 302 4.74 -11.11 18.74
N PRO A 303 4.76 -12.43 19.04
CA PRO A 303 3.76 -13.07 19.92
C PRO A 303 3.66 -12.45 21.32
N HIS A 304 4.78 -11.94 21.84
CA HIS A 304 4.89 -11.28 23.14
C HIS A 304 4.46 -9.81 23.13
N HIS A 305 4.12 -9.25 21.98
CA HIS A 305 3.69 -7.86 21.79
C HIS A 305 2.38 -7.78 21.01
N THR A 306 1.35 -8.50 21.48
CA THR A 306 -0.01 -8.46 20.93
C THR A 306 -1.02 -7.95 21.95
N TRP A 307 -2.17 -7.46 21.49
CA TRP A 307 -3.32 -7.09 22.33
C TRP A 307 -3.89 -8.28 23.10
N ALA A 308 -3.76 -9.50 22.58
CA ALA A 308 -4.22 -10.70 23.28
C ALA A 308 -3.35 -11.03 24.50
N THR A 309 -2.03 -10.80 24.40
CA THR A 309 -1.07 -11.10 25.47
C THR A 309 -0.90 -9.94 26.45
N LYS A 310 -1.11 -8.69 26.00
CA LYS A 310 -0.92 -7.48 26.81
C LYS A 310 -2.25 -6.88 27.25
N VAL A 311 -2.31 -6.39 28.49
CA VAL A 311 -3.44 -5.59 29.01
C VAL A 311 -3.36 -4.12 28.54
N SER A 312 -2.44 -3.80 27.62
CA SER A 312 -2.13 -2.46 27.13
C SER A 312 -1.71 -2.50 25.66
N ASN A 313 -1.66 -1.34 25.00
CA ASN A 313 -1.22 -1.20 23.61
C ASN A 313 0.11 -1.95 23.37
N PRO A 314 0.23 -2.73 22.28
CA PRO A 314 1.48 -3.29 21.80
C PRO A 314 2.58 -2.23 21.69
N ARG A 315 3.75 -2.52 22.26
CA ARG A 315 4.94 -1.65 22.20
C ARG A 315 6.17 -2.40 21.66
N GLY A 316 5.94 -3.32 20.72
CA GLY A 316 7.02 -4.04 20.04
C GLY A 316 7.70 -3.21 18.95
N GLN A 317 8.49 -3.88 18.13
CA GLN A 317 9.17 -3.30 16.96
C GLN A 317 8.19 -2.72 15.94
N ILE A 318 6.99 -3.31 15.78
CA ILE A 318 5.96 -2.79 14.86
C ILE A 318 5.48 -1.41 15.29
N TYR A 319 5.17 -1.23 16.57
CA TYR A 319 4.87 0.07 17.16
C TYR A 319 6.03 1.06 16.94
N GLY A 320 7.26 0.65 17.23
CA GLY A 320 8.45 1.49 17.07
C GLY A 320 8.66 1.95 15.62
N TYR A 321 8.50 1.02 14.67
CA TYR A 321 8.61 1.28 13.24
C TYR A 321 7.52 2.25 12.76
N ARG A 322 6.26 2.06 13.20
CA ARG A 322 5.14 2.96 12.87
C ARG A 322 5.35 4.36 13.45
N MET A 323 5.81 4.48 14.69
CA MET A 323 6.19 5.77 15.29
C MET A 323 7.34 6.44 14.52
N SER A 324 8.33 5.67 14.06
CA SER A 324 9.46 6.19 13.26
C SER A 324 8.98 6.74 11.92
N LEU A 325 8.09 6.03 11.21
CA LEU A 325 7.48 6.52 9.97
C LEU A 325 6.66 7.79 10.23
N TRP A 326 5.90 7.85 11.31
CA TRP A 326 5.14 9.05 11.66
C TRP A 326 6.05 10.22 12.02
N ALA A 327 7.17 9.99 12.69
CA ALA A 327 8.16 11.02 12.98
C ALA A 327 8.80 11.56 11.69
N GLU A 328 9.15 10.69 10.74
CA GLU A 328 9.62 11.07 9.40
C GLU A 328 8.57 11.91 8.66
N HIS A 329 7.33 11.45 8.60
CA HIS A 329 6.30 12.10 7.80
C HIS A 329 5.75 13.36 8.45
N LEU A 330 5.62 13.41 9.77
CA LEU A 330 5.04 14.56 10.48
C LEU A 330 6.09 15.56 10.97
N GLY A 331 7.37 15.19 10.97
CA GLY A 331 8.48 16.03 11.44
C GLY A 331 8.51 16.23 12.97
N LEU A 332 7.76 15.41 13.72
CA LEU A 332 7.65 15.50 15.18
C LEU A 332 7.19 14.18 15.81
N VAL A 333 7.41 14.05 17.12
CA VAL A 333 6.86 12.97 17.96
C VAL A 333 5.86 13.59 18.94
N ASP A 334 4.73 12.95 19.14
CA ASP A 334 3.66 13.44 20.02
C ASP A 334 2.94 12.27 20.70
N ASP A 335 2.56 12.44 21.97
CA ASP A 335 1.89 11.40 22.77
C ASP A 335 0.54 10.98 22.18
N ARG A 336 -0.15 11.87 21.45
CA ARG A 336 -1.41 11.54 20.76
C ARG A 336 -1.21 10.44 19.72
N PHE A 337 -0.01 10.31 19.14
CA PHE A 337 0.31 9.28 18.15
C PHE A 337 0.43 7.87 18.75
N THR A 338 0.35 7.75 20.08
CA THR A 338 0.34 6.45 20.77
C THR A 338 -1.02 5.78 20.81
N GLN A 339 -2.08 6.49 20.40
CA GLN A 339 -3.46 5.99 20.27
C GLN A 339 -4.04 6.40 18.90
N PRO A 340 -3.64 5.74 17.81
CA PRO A 340 -4.02 6.15 16.46
C PRO A 340 -5.53 6.12 16.18
N GLU A 341 -6.31 5.32 16.91
CA GLU A 341 -7.76 5.24 16.78
C GLU A 341 -8.52 6.43 17.41
N SER A 342 -7.84 7.15 18.31
CA SER A 342 -8.43 8.27 19.05
C SER A 342 -8.82 9.43 18.13
N ILE A 343 -9.91 10.13 18.47
CA ILE A 343 -10.37 11.27 17.67
C ILE A 343 -9.36 12.43 17.72
N GLU A 344 -8.66 12.57 18.84
CA GLU A 344 -7.61 13.53 19.08
C GLU A 344 -6.43 13.28 18.13
N CYS A 345 -5.96 12.03 18.02
CA CYS A 345 -4.90 11.66 17.09
C CYS A 345 -5.30 11.92 15.64
N VAL A 346 -6.46 11.40 15.20
CA VAL A 346 -6.95 11.55 13.81
C VAL A 346 -7.03 13.02 13.41
N ARG A 347 -7.64 13.85 14.27
CA ARG A 347 -7.79 15.28 14.00
C ARG A 347 -6.46 16.03 14.05
N HIS A 348 -5.54 15.63 14.92
CA HIS A 348 -4.22 16.25 14.98
C HIS A 348 -3.39 15.95 13.74
N VAL A 349 -3.32 14.68 13.31
CA VAL A 349 -2.64 14.26 12.08
C VAL A 349 -3.24 14.98 10.87
N ARG A 350 -4.58 15.07 10.78
CA ARG A 350 -5.27 15.81 9.71
C ARG A 350 -4.93 17.32 9.73
N SER A 351 -4.88 17.93 10.90
CA SER A 351 -4.53 19.35 11.03
C SER A 351 -3.08 19.62 10.61
N LEU A 352 -2.14 18.75 10.98
CA LEU A 352 -0.73 18.85 10.57
C LEU A 352 -0.62 18.71 9.04
N SER A 353 -1.31 17.73 8.46
CA SER A 353 -1.24 17.48 7.03
C SER A 353 -1.90 18.59 6.19
N GLU A 354 -2.93 19.25 6.72
CA GLU A 354 -3.53 20.45 6.13
C GLU A 354 -2.59 21.66 6.21
N ALA A 355 -1.85 21.83 7.31
CA ALA A 355 -0.85 22.88 7.43
C ALA A 355 0.33 22.64 6.45
N ASN A 356 0.82 21.40 6.36
CA ASN A 356 1.87 21.02 5.43
C ASN A 356 1.44 21.21 3.97
N TRP A 357 0.19 20.85 3.62
CA TRP A 357 -0.34 21.13 2.28
C TRP A 357 -0.35 22.64 1.97
N LYS A 358 -0.85 23.47 2.90
CA LYS A 358 -0.86 24.94 2.74
C LYS A 358 0.55 25.49 2.54
N GLN A 359 1.52 25.00 3.30
CA GLN A 359 2.93 25.39 3.15
C GLN A 359 3.52 24.93 1.81
N PHE A 360 3.21 23.70 1.39
CA PHE A 360 3.65 23.15 0.10
C PHE A 360 3.13 24.01 -1.06
N VAL A 361 1.86 24.42 -1.03
CA VAL A 361 1.23 25.16 -2.13
C VAL A 361 1.46 26.68 -2.10
N ALA A 362 1.97 27.25 -1.00
CA ALA A 362 2.14 28.69 -0.82
C ALA A 362 3.03 29.33 -1.90
N ASP A 363 2.78 30.60 -2.23
CA ASP A 363 3.60 31.34 -3.19
C ASP A 363 5.03 31.56 -2.68
N GLU A 364 5.18 31.87 -1.40
CA GLU A 364 6.48 32.03 -0.75
C GLU A 364 7.16 30.68 -0.50
N VAL A 365 8.44 30.58 -0.88
CA VAL A 365 9.26 29.39 -0.65
C VAL A 365 9.65 29.33 0.82
N SER A 366 9.38 28.19 1.46
CA SER A 366 9.78 27.91 2.84
C SER A 366 10.16 26.44 3.00
N GLU A 367 11.03 26.18 3.97
CA GLU A 367 11.47 24.82 4.33
C GLU A 367 10.33 24.05 5.01
N MET A 368 9.98 22.89 4.46
CA MET A 368 9.04 21.96 5.09
C MET A 368 9.78 21.01 6.02
N ARG A 369 9.30 20.88 7.25
CA ARG A 369 9.80 19.88 8.22
C ARG A 369 8.99 18.60 8.26
N GLY A 370 7.69 18.70 7.98
CA GLY A 370 6.79 17.57 7.85
C GLY A 370 6.46 17.34 6.39
N HIS A 371 6.46 16.08 5.97
CA HIS A 371 6.24 15.66 4.59
C HIS A 371 4.82 15.17 4.33
N LEU A 372 4.08 14.75 5.37
CA LEU A 372 2.69 14.29 5.26
C LEU A 372 1.78 15.45 4.91
N MET A 373 1.12 15.35 3.77
CA MET A 373 0.13 16.31 3.31
C MET A 373 -1.23 15.65 3.17
N LYS A 374 -2.30 16.40 3.42
CA LYS A 374 -3.64 15.99 3.04
C LYS A 374 -3.62 15.64 1.55
N TYR A 375 -4.12 14.47 1.16
CA TYR A 375 -4.29 14.20 -0.27
C TYR A 375 -5.20 15.29 -0.85
N PRO A 376 -4.90 15.89 -2.02
CA PRO A 376 -5.50 17.16 -2.46
C PRO A 376 -6.95 17.06 -2.95
N VAL A 377 -7.76 16.29 -2.24
CA VAL A 377 -9.20 16.13 -2.40
C VAL A 377 -9.93 16.68 -1.18
N GLU A 378 -11.07 17.29 -1.43
CA GLU A 378 -12.06 17.65 -0.43
C GLU A 378 -13.07 16.50 -0.32
N VAL A 379 -13.42 16.15 0.91
CA VAL A 379 -14.51 15.21 1.23
C VAL A 379 -15.58 16.01 1.94
N ASP A 380 -16.74 16.17 1.30
CA ASP A 380 -17.84 16.89 1.93
C ASP A 380 -18.46 16.06 3.08
N PRO A 381 -19.32 16.67 3.93
CA PRO A 381 -19.95 15.95 5.04
C PRO A 381 -20.78 14.74 4.64
N ARG A 382 -21.14 14.60 3.35
CA ARG A 382 -21.92 13.48 2.80
C ARG A 382 -21.05 12.41 2.14
N GLY A 383 -19.72 12.53 2.23
CA GLY A 383 -18.77 11.60 1.64
C GLY A 383 -18.52 11.81 0.15
N LYS A 384 -18.89 12.97 -0.43
CA LYS A 384 -18.56 13.30 -1.82
C LYS A 384 -17.11 13.77 -1.93
N VAL A 385 -16.36 13.14 -2.83
CA VAL A 385 -14.95 13.41 -3.11
C VAL A 385 -14.85 14.31 -4.34
N LYS A 386 -14.16 15.42 -4.20
CA LYS A 386 -13.89 16.40 -5.26
C LYS A 386 -12.47 16.94 -5.11
N SER A 387 -11.92 17.56 -6.16
CA SER A 387 -10.66 18.29 -6.03
C SER A 387 -10.78 19.36 -4.94
N LEU A 388 -9.69 19.62 -4.22
CA LEU A 388 -9.65 20.69 -3.23
C LEU A 388 -9.96 22.05 -3.90
N PRO A 389 -10.75 22.95 -3.28
CA PRO A 389 -11.06 24.26 -3.84
C PRO A 389 -9.80 25.03 -4.23
N GLY A 390 -9.76 25.55 -5.46
CA GLY A 390 -8.59 26.24 -6.02
C GLY A 390 -7.53 25.34 -6.67
N TYR A 391 -7.62 24.01 -6.48
CA TYR A 391 -6.63 23.05 -6.96
C TYR A 391 -7.31 21.98 -7.81
N VAL A 392 -7.70 22.32 -9.04
CA VAL A 392 -8.21 21.33 -10.00
C VAL A 392 -7.09 20.40 -10.48
N ASN A 393 -5.90 20.98 -10.68
CA ASN A 393 -4.71 20.29 -11.15
C ASN A 393 -3.61 20.25 -10.08
N PHE A 394 -2.65 19.32 -10.21
CA PHE A 394 -1.48 19.31 -9.35
C PHE A 394 -0.62 20.58 -9.54
N PRO A 395 -0.05 21.12 -8.45
CA PRO A 395 0.82 22.29 -8.52
C PRO A 395 2.03 22.04 -9.42
N ASP A 396 2.40 23.05 -10.22
CA ASP A 396 3.55 23.11 -11.13
C ASP A 396 3.51 22.14 -12.33
N VAL A 397 2.97 20.93 -12.15
CA VAL A 397 3.05 19.85 -13.14
C VAL A 397 1.75 19.61 -13.92
N GLY A 398 0.64 20.20 -13.50
CA GLY A 398 -0.66 20.02 -14.13
C GLY A 398 -1.25 18.62 -13.92
N GLY A 399 -2.26 18.26 -14.73
CA GLY A 399 -3.00 17.01 -14.60
C GLY A 399 -4.07 17.10 -13.51
N GLN A 400 -5.29 16.64 -13.80
CA GLN A 400 -6.41 16.76 -12.88
C GLN A 400 -6.21 15.82 -11.68
N ILE A 401 -6.41 16.35 -10.47
CA ILE A 401 -6.22 15.60 -9.22
C ILE A 401 -7.17 14.42 -9.11
N VAL A 402 -8.43 14.60 -9.51
CA VAL A 402 -9.45 13.54 -9.52
C VAL A 402 -9.36 12.63 -10.75
N GLY A 403 -8.37 12.86 -11.61
CA GLY A 403 -8.18 12.13 -12.86
C GLY A 403 -9.26 12.41 -13.90
N SER A 404 -9.07 11.83 -15.08
CA SER A 404 -10.01 11.94 -16.19
C SER A 404 -9.93 10.72 -17.11
N LEU A 405 -11.06 10.41 -17.74
CA LEU A 405 -11.12 9.49 -18.86
C LEU A 405 -10.92 10.30 -20.15
N SER A 406 -9.69 10.33 -20.65
CA SER A 406 -9.45 10.76 -22.03
C SER A 406 -10.00 9.71 -22.99
N LEU A 407 -10.54 10.14 -24.15
CA LEU A 407 -11.01 9.32 -25.29
C LEU A 407 -9.87 8.51 -25.98
N SER A 408 -8.78 8.23 -25.27
CA SER A 408 -7.70 7.39 -25.76
C SER A 408 -8.09 5.91 -25.66
N GLY A 409 -7.82 5.16 -26.74
CA GLY A 409 -8.06 3.72 -26.87
C GLY A 409 -7.19 2.82 -25.97
N ILE A 410 -6.73 3.30 -24.82
CA ILE A 410 -6.08 2.47 -23.81
C ILE A 410 -7.15 1.47 -23.30
N GLN A 411 -6.81 0.18 -23.23
CA GLN A 411 -7.71 -0.82 -22.64
C GLN A 411 -7.85 -0.59 -21.13
N GLU A 412 -9.07 -0.71 -20.61
CA GLU A 412 -9.37 -0.43 -19.20
C GLU A 412 -8.54 -1.30 -18.24
N ASP A 413 -8.36 -2.58 -18.59
CA ASP A 413 -7.62 -3.59 -17.82
C ASP A 413 -6.17 -3.21 -17.51
N LEU A 414 -5.52 -2.38 -18.35
CA LEU A 414 -4.11 -2.01 -18.19
C LEU A 414 -3.87 -1.02 -17.04
N THR A 415 -4.93 -0.37 -16.58
CA THR A 415 -4.87 0.77 -15.64
C THR A 415 -5.50 0.49 -14.26
N ILE A 416 -6.00 -0.73 -14.04
CA ILE A 416 -6.68 -1.15 -12.81
C ILE A 416 -5.87 -2.08 -11.91
#